data_AF-A0A7C7KYP2-F1
#
_entry.id   AF-A0A7C7KYP2-F1
#
_cell.length_a   1.000
_cell.length_b   1.000
_cell.length_c   1.000
_cell.angle_alpha   90.00
_cell.angle_beta   90.00
_cell.angle_gamma   90.00
#
_symmetry.space_group_name_H-M   'P 1'
#
loop_
_entity.id
_entity.type
_entity.pdbx_description
1 polymer ?
#
loop_
_entity_poly.entity_id
_entity_poly.type
_entity_poly.pdbx_seq_one_letter_code
_entity_poly.pdbx_strand_id
1 'polypeptide(L)'
;MEVHNGTKQFNIAEVQKLLIFTILMGALHIVVGYVLSIVKLVKNGEALEAFTSKIPTLTMYLFGILFALAFFGAGGRMENIMTEDAPAPLIGLPTSLVGTVGIAGAIASIFALLFGKLAAGFVGLGPKVGFVSAIGQGLLEVLENIIHFLSNTISYARLAILLIVHIALLLLLNTAWEALGIVSLPILVVGNVGIILLEGMLVFIQALRLHLYEFFTKFYDGVGYEFRRIAEETPFARVIIGRR
;
A
#
# COMPACT_ATOMS: atom_id res chain seq x y z
N MET A 1 7.66 39.61 -23.29
CA MET A 1 8.38 39.56 -22.01
C MET A 1 7.36 39.82 -20.93
N GLU A 2 7.42 39.07 -19.82
CA GLU A 2 6.57 39.19 -18.62
C GLU A 2 5.13 38.63 -18.69
N VAL A 3 4.98 37.31 -18.46
CA VAL A 3 3.96 36.72 -17.56
C VAL A 3 4.51 35.38 -17.02
N HIS A 4 5.62 35.41 -16.29
CA HIS A 4 6.05 34.29 -15.44
C HIS A 4 6.22 34.80 -14.02
N ASN A 5 5.11 35.23 -13.42
CA ASN A 5 5.04 35.43 -11.97
C ASN A 5 3.73 34.85 -11.43
N GLY A 6 3.48 33.58 -11.76
CA GLY A 6 2.68 32.74 -10.90
C GLY A 6 3.63 32.25 -9.83
N THR A 7 3.62 32.90 -8.67
CA THR A 7 4.29 32.43 -7.46
C THR A 7 4.01 30.94 -7.32
N LYS A 8 5.05 30.11 -7.48
CA LYS A 8 4.99 28.66 -7.24
C LYS A 8 4.82 28.43 -5.73
N GLN A 9 3.63 28.76 -5.21
CA GLN A 9 3.26 28.52 -3.83
C GLN A 9 2.63 27.14 -3.71
N PHE A 10 2.91 26.48 -2.59
CA PHE A 10 2.24 25.25 -2.20
C PHE A 10 0.73 25.49 -2.08
N ASN A 11 -0.02 25.06 -3.08
CA ASN A 11 -1.46 25.03 -2.99
C ASN A 11 -1.87 23.83 -2.11
N ILE A 12 -2.63 24.09 -1.05
CA ILE A 12 -3.14 23.05 -0.14
C ILE A 12 -3.92 21.97 -0.92
N ALA A 13 -4.62 22.35 -2.00
CA ALA A 13 -5.31 21.41 -2.87
C ALA A 13 -4.35 20.43 -3.57
N GLU A 14 -3.16 20.87 -3.98
CA GLU A 14 -2.16 20.01 -4.61
C GLU A 14 -1.47 19.10 -3.60
N VAL A 15 -1.21 19.58 -2.38
CA VAL A 15 -0.70 18.75 -1.28
C VAL A 15 -1.72 17.65 -0.94
N GLN A 16 -3.01 17.98 -0.90
CA GLN A 16 -4.08 17.01 -0.66
C GLN A 16 -4.16 15.97 -1.78
N LYS A 17 -4.08 16.38 -3.06
CA LYS A 17 -4.02 15.44 -4.20
C LYS A 17 -2.80 14.52 -4.11
N LEU A 18 -1.64 15.06 -3.74
CA LEU A 18 -0.40 14.30 -3.56
C LEU A 18 -0.54 13.23 -2.47
N LEU A 19 -1.13 13.62 -1.33
CA LEU A 19 -1.39 12.72 -0.20
C LEU A 19 -2.32 11.58 -0.61
N ILE A 20 -3.44 11.91 -1.28
CA ILE A 20 -4.39 10.91 -1.81
C ILE A 20 -3.68 9.94 -2.76
N PHE A 21 -2.86 10.45 -3.68
CA PHE A 21 -2.09 9.64 -4.62
C PHE A 21 -1.16 8.65 -3.91
N THR A 22 -0.40 9.10 -2.90
CA THR A 22 0.51 8.22 -2.15
C THR A 22 -0.19 7.15 -1.32
N ILE A 23 -1.29 7.50 -0.65
CA ILE A 23 -2.09 6.53 0.11
C ILE A 23 -2.69 5.49 -0.83
N LEU A 24 -3.18 5.91 -2.00
CA LEU A 24 -3.75 5.01 -3.00
C LEU A 24 -2.71 4.07 -3.61
N MET A 25 -1.52 4.58 -3.94
CA MET A 25 -0.40 3.75 -4.39
C MET A 25 -0.05 2.68 -3.35
N GLY A 26 -0.12 3.02 -2.07
CA GLY A 26 0.10 2.06 -1.00
C GLY A 26 -0.97 1.00 -0.88
N ALA A 27 -2.23 1.43 -0.94
CA ALA A 27 -3.38 0.56 -1.05
C ALA A 27 -3.26 -0.44 -2.21
N LEU A 28 -2.86 0.03 -3.40
CA LEU A 28 -2.64 -0.81 -4.58
C LEU A 28 -1.51 -1.83 -4.34
N HIS A 29 -0.40 -1.41 -3.74
CA HIS A 29 0.72 -2.30 -3.42
C HIS A 29 0.31 -3.41 -2.42
N ILE A 30 -0.51 -3.07 -1.43
CA ILE A 30 -1.07 -4.03 -0.46
C ILE A 30 -1.99 -5.04 -1.13
N VAL A 31 -2.82 -4.60 -2.07
CA VAL A 31 -3.70 -5.47 -2.86
C VAL A 31 -2.86 -6.51 -3.60
N VAL A 32 -1.75 -6.10 -4.24
CA VAL A 32 -0.83 -7.04 -4.92
C VAL A 32 -0.28 -8.07 -3.93
N GLY A 33 0.14 -7.65 -2.73
CA GLY A 33 0.63 -8.57 -1.69
C GLY A 33 -0.42 -9.60 -1.26
N TYR A 34 -1.67 -9.19 -1.06
CA TYR A 34 -2.76 -10.12 -0.72
C TYR A 34 -3.15 -11.04 -1.88
N VAL A 35 -3.13 -10.55 -3.12
CA VAL A 35 -3.36 -11.39 -4.31
C VAL A 35 -2.33 -12.51 -4.37
N LEU A 36 -1.04 -12.21 -4.13
CA LEU A 36 0.01 -13.22 -4.08
C LEU A 36 -0.21 -14.24 -2.94
N SER A 37 -0.67 -13.76 -1.77
CA SER A 37 -1.01 -14.64 -0.63
C SER A 37 -2.14 -15.61 -0.97
N ILE A 38 -3.18 -15.15 -1.69
CA ILE A 38 -4.30 -15.99 -2.14
C ILE A 38 -3.83 -17.00 -3.19
N VAL A 39 -3.06 -16.57 -4.19
CA VAL A 39 -2.52 -17.46 -5.23
C VAL A 39 -1.70 -18.59 -4.61
N LYS A 40 -0.92 -18.29 -3.57
CA LYS A 40 -0.14 -19.27 -2.82
C LYS A 40 -1.02 -20.29 -2.10
N LEU A 41 -2.05 -19.86 -1.38
CA LEU A 41 -2.96 -20.76 -0.66
C LEU A 41 -3.75 -21.67 -1.61
N VAL A 42 -4.20 -21.13 -2.74
CA VAL A 42 -4.86 -21.91 -3.80
C VAL A 42 -3.91 -22.96 -4.36
N LYS A 43 -2.63 -22.62 -4.56
CA LYS A 43 -1.61 -23.56 -5.05
C LYS A 43 -1.26 -24.66 -4.04
N ASN A 44 -1.39 -24.38 -2.74
CA ASN A 44 -1.09 -25.33 -1.67
C ASN A 44 -2.27 -26.29 -1.35
N GLY A 45 -3.42 -26.15 -2.02
CA GLY A 45 -4.58 -27.02 -1.84
C GLY A 45 -5.53 -26.61 -0.71
N GLU A 46 -5.28 -25.50 -0.02
CA GLU A 46 -6.08 -24.97 1.10
C GLU A 46 -7.15 -23.96 0.59
N ALA A 47 -7.89 -24.35 -0.44
CA ALA A 47 -8.83 -23.45 -1.13
C ALA A 47 -10.00 -22.99 -0.25
N LEU A 48 -10.39 -23.78 0.76
CA LEU A 48 -11.45 -23.43 1.70
C LEU A 48 -11.04 -22.28 2.63
N GLU A 49 -9.80 -22.32 3.13
CA GLU A 49 -9.25 -21.25 3.98
C GLU A 49 -9.04 -19.96 3.19
N ALA A 50 -8.64 -20.07 1.92
CA ALA A 50 -8.57 -18.95 0.99
C ALA A 50 -9.94 -18.27 0.80
N PHE A 51 -11.01 -19.06 0.63
CA PHE A 51 -12.36 -18.52 0.42
C PHE A 51 -12.99 -17.95 1.68
N THR A 52 -12.76 -18.55 2.85
CA THR A 52 -13.42 -18.14 4.09
C THR A 52 -12.71 -16.99 4.83
N SER A 53 -11.40 -16.85 4.71
CA SER A 53 -10.64 -15.81 5.44
C SER A 53 -9.97 -14.80 4.52
N LYS A 54 -9.22 -15.26 3.50
CA LYS A 54 -8.38 -14.35 2.70
C LYS A 54 -9.15 -13.56 1.64
N ILE A 55 -10.12 -14.17 0.95
CA ILE A 55 -10.96 -13.46 -0.03
C ILE A 55 -11.80 -12.36 0.65
N PRO A 56 -12.52 -12.62 1.76
CA PRO A 56 -13.26 -11.57 2.47
C PRO A 56 -12.34 -10.46 2.99
N THR A 57 -11.14 -10.79 3.47
CA THR A 57 -10.13 -9.81 3.87
C THR A 57 -9.69 -8.93 2.69
N LEU A 58 -9.33 -9.52 1.54
CA LEU A 58 -8.98 -8.76 0.33
C LEU A 58 -10.14 -7.85 -0.12
N THR A 59 -11.35 -8.38 -0.06
CA THR A 59 -12.58 -7.67 -0.44
C THR A 59 -12.83 -6.48 0.48
N MET A 60 -12.59 -6.65 1.78
CA MET A 60 -12.65 -5.57 2.77
C MET A 60 -11.63 -4.46 2.47
N TYR A 61 -10.40 -4.83 2.10
CA TYR A 61 -9.39 -3.86 1.68
C TYR A 61 -9.79 -3.12 0.39
N LEU A 62 -10.29 -3.84 -0.62
CA LEU A 62 -10.70 -3.24 -1.90
C LEU A 62 -11.84 -2.25 -1.69
N PHE A 63 -12.87 -2.62 -0.93
CA PHE A 63 -13.98 -1.73 -0.61
C PHE A 63 -13.57 -0.58 0.34
N GLY A 64 -12.62 -0.82 1.25
CA GLY A 64 -12.01 0.24 2.06
C GLY A 64 -11.28 1.29 1.22
N ILE A 65 -10.63 0.89 0.12
CA ILE A 65 -10.00 1.83 -0.83
C ILE A 65 -11.06 2.64 -1.57
N LEU A 66 -12.13 2.01 -2.06
CA LEU A 66 -13.23 2.70 -2.72
C LEU A 66 -13.90 3.70 -1.76
N PHE A 67 -14.10 3.31 -0.50
CA PHE A 67 -14.59 4.20 0.54
C PHE A 67 -13.64 5.39 0.76
N ALA A 68 -12.34 5.16 0.90
CA ALA A 68 -11.35 6.24 1.07
C ALA A 68 -11.37 7.21 -0.11
N LEU A 69 -11.48 6.70 -1.34
CA LEU A 69 -11.54 7.52 -2.55
C LEU A 69 -12.80 8.39 -2.58
N ALA A 70 -13.95 7.82 -2.22
CA ALA A 70 -15.20 8.54 -2.13
C ALA A 70 -15.18 9.60 -1.02
N PHE A 71 -14.59 9.28 0.15
CA PHE A 71 -14.40 10.21 1.27
C PHE A 71 -13.58 11.44 0.87
N PHE A 72 -12.45 11.23 0.19
CA PHE A 72 -11.61 12.34 -0.28
C PHE A 72 -12.23 13.09 -1.48
N GLY A 73 -12.96 12.41 -2.35
CA GLY A 73 -13.70 13.04 -3.46
C GLY A 73 -14.85 13.93 -3.00
N ALA A 74 -15.52 13.56 -1.91
CA ALA A 74 -16.57 14.35 -1.26
C ALA A 74 -16.03 15.52 -0.41
N GLY A 75 -14.75 15.88 -0.55
CA GLY A 75 -14.14 16.96 0.21
C GLY A 75 -13.96 16.67 1.71
N GLY A 76 -13.94 15.40 2.12
CA GLY A 76 -13.75 14.99 3.51
C GLY A 76 -14.99 15.09 4.40
N ARG A 77 -16.17 15.34 3.82
CA ARG A 77 -17.46 15.37 4.53
C ARG A 77 -18.18 14.05 4.36
N MET A 78 -18.42 13.32 5.46
CA MET A 78 -19.14 12.04 5.44
C MET A 78 -20.57 12.16 4.86
N GLU A 79 -21.19 13.33 5.03
CA GLU A 79 -22.53 13.66 4.53
C GLU A 79 -22.62 13.65 3.00
N ASN A 80 -21.51 13.94 2.33
CA ASN A 80 -21.47 14.20 0.89
C ASN A 80 -21.04 12.96 0.08
N ILE A 81 -20.60 11.89 0.75
CA ILE A 81 -20.11 10.66 0.09
C ILE A 81 -21.18 10.00 -0.77
N MET A 82 -22.44 10.09 -0.37
CA MET A 82 -23.57 9.41 -1.04
C MET A 82 -24.41 10.36 -1.89
N THR A 83 -24.22 11.68 -1.77
CA THR A 83 -25.13 12.70 -2.29
C THR A 83 -24.50 13.61 -3.33
N GLU A 84 -23.17 13.75 -3.31
CA GLU A 84 -22.44 14.56 -4.27
C GLU A 84 -22.04 13.70 -5.50
N ASP A 85 -22.23 14.23 -6.70
CA ASP A 85 -21.82 13.62 -7.97
C ASP A 85 -20.48 14.18 -8.48
N ALA A 86 -19.64 14.68 -7.57
CA ALA A 86 -18.28 15.04 -7.92
C ALA A 86 -17.55 13.80 -8.46
N PRO A 87 -16.69 13.95 -9.50
CA PRO A 87 -15.88 12.83 -9.96
C PRO A 87 -14.90 12.46 -8.85
N ALA A 88 -14.95 11.21 -8.40
CA ALA A 88 -14.01 10.67 -7.44
C ALA A 88 -12.58 10.85 -7.99
N PRO A 89 -11.63 11.33 -7.17
CA PRO A 89 -10.24 11.50 -7.58
C PRO A 89 -9.71 10.23 -8.26
N LEU A 90 -8.92 10.38 -9.32
CA LEU A 90 -8.26 9.29 -10.07
C LEU A 90 -9.17 8.35 -10.88
N ILE A 91 -10.37 7.99 -10.42
CA ILE A 91 -11.27 7.04 -11.11
C ILE A 91 -12.27 7.75 -12.03
N GLY A 92 -12.60 9.02 -11.76
CA GLY A 92 -13.51 9.80 -12.62
C GLY A 92 -14.96 9.34 -12.62
N LEU A 93 -15.33 8.40 -11.73
CA LEU A 93 -16.70 7.95 -11.50
C LEU A 93 -17.40 8.84 -10.45
N PRO A 94 -18.75 8.93 -10.48
CA PRO A 94 -19.50 9.67 -9.46
C PRO A 94 -19.19 9.17 -8.04
N THR A 95 -18.90 10.09 -7.12
CA THR A 95 -18.62 9.77 -5.71
C THR A 95 -19.76 9.03 -5.03
N SER A 96 -21.01 9.33 -5.38
CA SER A 96 -22.22 8.67 -4.88
C SER A 96 -22.22 7.15 -5.11
N LEU A 97 -21.86 6.71 -6.31
CA LEU A 97 -21.78 5.27 -6.65
C LEU A 97 -20.60 4.60 -5.95
N VAL A 98 -19.41 5.21 -6.02
CA VAL A 98 -18.19 4.66 -5.42
C VAL A 98 -18.33 4.56 -3.90
N GLY A 99 -18.92 5.56 -3.27
CA GLY A 99 -19.17 5.61 -1.83
C GLY A 99 -20.18 4.56 -1.37
N THR A 100 -21.31 4.44 -2.09
CA THR A 100 -22.33 3.44 -1.77
C THR A 100 -21.79 2.02 -1.90
N VAL A 101 -21.08 1.72 -3.00
CA VAL A 101 -20.46 0.41 -3.24
C VAL A 101 -19.36 0.13 -2.20
N GLY A 102 -18.53 1.12 -1.86
CA GLY A 102 -17.49 1.01 -0.85
C GLY A 102 -18.06 0.66 0.53
N ILE A 103 -19.10 1.37 0.98
CA ILE A 103 -19.72 1.15 2.29
C ILE A 103 -20.46 -0.20 2.32
N ALA A 104 -21.29 -0.48 1.32
CA ALA A 104 -22.04 -1.73 1.25
C ALA A 104 -21.11 -2.95 1.17
N GLY A 105 -20.04 -2.85 0.37
CA GLY A 105 -19.05 -3.89 0.23
C GLY A 105 -18.19 -4.10 1.49
N ALA A 106 -17.81 -3.02 2.17
CA ALA A 106 -17.10 -3.12 3.46
C ALA A 106 -17.97 -3.81 4.52
N ILE A 107 -19.24 -3.41 4.64
CA ILE A 107 -20.19 -4.06 5.55
C ILE A 107 -20.36 -5.54 5.18
N ALA A 108 -20.60 -5.86 3.91
CA ALA A 108 -20.75 -7.23 3.44
C ALA A 108 -19.51 -8.09 3.74
N SER A 109 -18.30 -7.54 3.60
CA SER A 109 -17.06 -8.24 3.93
C SER A 109 -16.86 -8.50 5.42
N ILE A 110 -17.29 -7.57 6.29
CA ILE A 110 -17.29 -7.75 7.75
C ILE A 110 -18.26 -8.88 8.14
N PHE A 111 -19.46 -8.88 7.55
CA PHE A 111 -20.43 -9.96 7.74
C PHE A 111 -19.88 -11.30 7.21
N ALA A 112 -19.22 -11.30 6.05
CA ALA A 112 -18.61 -12.50 5.49
C ALA A 112 -17.49 -13.05 6.38
N LEU A 113 -16.68 -12.20 7.03
CA LEU A 113 -15.64 -12.64 7.97
C LEU A 113 -16.25 -13.20 9.27
N LEU A 114 -17.25 -12.52 9.84
CA LEU A 114 -17.92 -12.95 11.07
C LEU A 114 -18.68 -14.27 10.90
N PHE A 115 -19.43 -14.41 9.82
CA PHE A 115 -20.26 -15.59 9.57
C PHE A 115 -19.54 -16.69 8.77
N GLY A 116 -18.54 -16.34 7.96
CA GLY A 116 -17.76 -17.31 7.19
C GLY A 116 -17.02 -18.29 8.09
N LYS A 117 -16.40 -17.80 9.17
CA LYS A 117 -15.74 -18.66 10.17
C LYS A 117 -16.72 -19.52 10.96
N LEU A 118 -17.90 -18.99 11.25
CA LEU A 118 -18.97 -19.76 11.89
C LEU A 118 -19.45 -20.90 10.97
N ALA A 119 -19.67 -20.60 9.68
CA ALA A 119 -20.08 -21.59 8.68
C ALA A 119 -19.01 -22.67 8.46
N ALA A 120 -17.73 -22.30 8.39
CA ALA A 120 -16.62 -23.25 8.28
C ALA A 120 -16.51 -24.19 9.50
N GLY A 121 -16.81 -23.70 10.71
CA GLY A 121 -16.89 -24.51 11.92
C GLY A 121 -18.05 -25.51 11.90
N PHE A 122 -19.21 -25.15 11.34
CA PHE A 122 -20.37 -26.04 11.20
C PHE A 122 -20.21 -27.10 10.10
N VAL A 123 -19.49 -26.79 9.02
CA VAL A 123 -19.23 -27.73 7.90
C VAL A 123 -18.15 -28.78 8.26
N GLY A 124 -17.47 -28.62 9.40
CA GLY A 124 -16.56 -29.64 9.96
C GLY A 124 -15.15 -29.64 9.38
N LEU A 125 -14.74 -28.57 8.69
CA LEU A 125 -13.40 -28.43 8.09
C LEU A 125 -12.42 -27.56 8.92
N GLY A 126 -12.83 -27.10 10.11
CA GLY A 126 -11.96 -26.40 11.07
C GLY A 126 -11.99 -27.05 12.46
N PRO A 127 -11.08 -26.68 13.38
CA PRO A 127 -11.19 -27.08 14.79
C PRO A 127 -12.60 -26.75 15.28
N LYS A 128 -13.25 -27.64 16.03
CA LYS A 128 -14.58 -27.38 16.60
C LYS A 128 -14.50 -26.23 17.61
N VAL A 129 -14.50 -25.00 17.13
CA VAL A 129 -14.59 -23.80 17.93
C VAL A 129 -16.06 -23.56 18.27
N GLY A 130 -16.36 -23.40 19.55
CA GLY A 130 -17.71 -23.06 19.99
C GLY A 130 -18.18 -21.75 19.35
N PHE A 131 -19.50 -21.55 19.25
CA PHE A 131 -20.13 -20.36 18.67
C PHE A 131 -19.49 -19.03 19.13
N VAL A 132 -19.21 -18.93 20.44
CA VAL A 132 -18.55 -17.75 21.05
C VAL A 132 -17.11 -17.57 20.55
N SER A 133 -16.37 -18.66 20.36
CA SER A 133 -14.99 -18.62 19.87
C SER A 133 -14.91 -18.25 18.39
N ALA A 134 -15.84 -18.72 17.55
CA ALA A 134 -15.91 -18.36 16.14
C ALA A 134 -16.20 -16.86 15.95
N ILE A 135 -17.16 -16.31 16.71
CA ILE A 135 -17.44 -14.86 16.71
C ILE A 135 -16.25 -14.06 17.23
N GLY A 136 -15.61 -14.51 18.31
CA GLY A 136 -14.42 -13.87 18.86
C GLY A 136 -13.26 -13.82 17.85
N GLN A 137 -13.01 -14.92 17.14
CA GLN A 137 -11.99 -14.98 16.09
C GLN A 137 -12.32 -14.08 14.89
N GLY A 138 -13.58 -14.02 14.46
CA GLY A 138 -14.01 -13.13 13.38
C GLY A 138 -13.85 -11.65 13.75
N LEU A 139 -14.20 -11.27 14.99
CA LEU A 139 -14.01 -9.90 15.48
C LEU A 139 -12.53 -9.53 15.59
N LEU A 140 -11.69 -10.42 16.12
CA LEU A 140 -10.25 -10.19 16.21
C LEU A 140 -9.61 -10.02 14.84
N GLU A 141 -10.03 -10.81 13.84
CA GLU A 141 -9.54 -10.68 12.46
C GLU A 141 -9.98 -9.37 11.80
N VAL A 142 -11.22 -8.92 12.02
CA VAL A 142 -11.67 -7.60 11.56
C VAL A 142 -10.83 -6.49 12.22
N LEU A 143 -10.58 -6.58 13.52
CA LEU A 143 -9.73 -5.62 14.24
C LEU A 143 -8.29 -5.62 13.71
N GLU A 144 -7.70 -6.80 13.52
CA GLU A 144 -6.36 -6.96 12.95
C GLU A 144 -6.29 -6.35 11.55
N ASN A 145 -7.30 -6.58 10.72
CA ASN A 145 -7.37 -5.99 9.38
C ASN A 145 -7.47 -4.46 9.42
N ILE A 146 -8.23 -3.88 10.36
CA ILE A 146 -8.29 -2.41 10.55
C ILE A 146 -6.93 -1.86 11.00
N ILE A 147 -6.28 -2.51 11.99
CA ILE A 147 -4.96 -2.11 12.48
C ILE A 147 -3.93 -2.17 11.35
N HIS A 148 -3.97 -3.22 10.53
CA HIS A 148 -3.11 -3.31 9.37
C HIS A 148 -3.40 -2.19 8.36
N PHE A 149 -4.65 -1.91 8.02
CA PHE A 149 -5.00 -0.81 7.10
C PHE A 149 -4.49 0.54 7.61
N LEU A 150 -4.61 0.79 8.91
CA LEU A 150 -4.12 2.02 9.54
C LEU A 150 -2.58 2.09 9.55
N SER A 151 -1.92 1.00 9.91
CA SER A 151 -0.46 0.88 9.92
C SER A 151 0.12 1.13 8.53
N ASN A 152 -0.52 0.54 7.53
CA ASN A 152 -0.18 0.71 6.12
C ASN A 152 -0.34 2.17 5.70
N THR A 153 -1.47 2.81 6.02
CA THR A 153 -1.70 4.24 5.71
C THR A 153 -0.60 5.14 6.29
N ILE A 154 -0.20 4.90 7.54
CA ILE A 154 0.90 5.64 8.21
C ILE A 154 2.24 5.37 7.50
N SER A 155 2.48 4.12 7.10
CA SER A 155 3.69 3.71 6.39
C SER A 155 3.85 4.47 5.07
N TYR A 156 2.77 4.56 4.28
CA TYR A 156 2.76 5.24 2.97
C TYR A 156 2.71 6.77 3.05
N ALA A 157 2.12 7.35 4.10
CA ALA A 157 2.15 8.79 4.34
C ALA A 157 3.59 9.36 4.35
N ARG A 158 4.57 8.51 4.69
CA ARG A 158 5.99 8.86 4.67
C ARG A 158 6.52 9.23 3.28
N LEU A 159 6.06 8.53 2.23
CA LEU A 159 6.41 8.86 0.85
C LEU A 159 5.87 10.24 0.45
N ALA A 160 4.68 10.59 0.94
CA ALA A 160 4.07 11.90 0.71
C ALA A 160 4.89 13.02 1.36
N ILE A 161 5.30 12.82 2.63
CA ILE A 161 6.11 13.78 3.37
C ILE A 161 7.45 14.02 2.67
N LEU A 162 8.14 12.95 2.24
CA LEU A 162 9.38 13.09 1.48
C LEU A 162 9.17 13.91 0.21
N LEU A 163 8.14 13.59 -0.57
CA LEU A 163 7.86 14.34 -1.80
C LEU A 163 7.55 15.82 -1.55
N ILE A 164 6.86 16.15 -0.45
CA ILE A 164 6.61 17.54 -0.03
C ILE A 164 7.93 18.23 0.33
N VAL A 165 8.80 17.56 1.10
CA VAL A 165 10.12 18.08 1.48
C VAL A 165 10.99 18.31 0.24
N HIS A 166 11.00 17.38 -0.71
CA HIS A 166 11.69 17.53 -2.00
C HIS A 166 11.30 18.82 -2.71
N ILE A 167 9.99 19.02 -2.90
CA ILE A 167 9.46 20.19 -3.59
C ILE A 167 9.79 21.47 -2.82
N ALA A 168 9.76 21.43 -1.49
CA ALA A 168 10.06 22.59 -0.64
C ALA A 168 11.54 23.00 -0.74
N LEU A 169 12.46 22.03 -0.77
CA LEU A 169 13.89 22.29 -0.92
C LEU A 169 14.24 22.82 -2.33
N LEU A 170 13.59 22.29 -3.37
CA LEU A 170 13.73 22.82 -4.73
C LEU A 170 13.20 24.24 -4.86
N LEU A 171 12.07 24.54 -4.22
CA LEU A 171 11.52 25.89 -4.20
C LEU A 171 12.47 26.87 -3.51
N LEU A 172 13.06 26.47 -2.38
CA LEU A 172 14.07 27.26 -1.65
C LEU A 172 15.29 27.59 -2.52
N LEU A 173 15.77 26.63 -3.31
CA LEU A 173 16.89 26.85 -4.22
C LEU A 173 16.52 27.81 -5.35
N ASN A 174 15.30 27.70 -5.88
CA ASN A 174 14.83 28.60 -6.93
C ASN A 174 14.65 30.03 -6.41
N THR A 175 14.16 30.22 -5.18
CA THR A 175 14.06 31.57 -4.59
C THR A 175 15.43 32.16 -4.31
N ALA A 176 16.43 31.34 -3.93
CA ALA A 176 17.82 31.80 -3.78
C ALA A 176 18.42 32.27 -5.12
N TRP A 177 18.07 31.63 -6.24
CA TRP A 177 18.48 32.07 -7.58
C TRP A 177 17.90 33.43 -7.95
N GLU A 178 16.60 33.61 -7.74
CA GLU A 178 15.90 34.87 -8.03
C GLU A 178 16.45 36.04 -7.20
N ALA A 179 16.89 35.78 -5.95
CA ALA A 179 17.42 36.82 -5.07
C ALA A 179 18.88 37.22 -5.33
N LEU A 180 19.73 36.28 -5.75
CA LEU A 180 21.20 36.48 -5.81
C LEU A 180 21.78 36.41 -7.23
N GLY A 181 20.99 36.04 -8.24
CA GLY A 181 21.42 36.01 -9.65
C GLY A 181 22.65 35.13 -9.89
N ILE A 182 23.56 35.58 -10.77
CA ILE A 182 24.76 34.82 -11.21
C ILE A 182 25.67 34.42 -10.03
N VAL A 183 25.67 35.15 -8.91
CA VAL A 183 26.49 34.81 -7.73
C VAL A 183 26.03 33.50 -7.07
N SER A 184 24.76 33.11 -7.26
CA SER A 184 24.18 31.89 -6.67
C SER A 184 24.44 30.61 -7.47
N LEU A 185 25.07 30.69 -8.65
CA LEU A 185 25.32 29.54 -9.52
C LEU A 185 26.04 28.38 -8.80
N PRO A 186 27.10 28.60 -8.01
CA PRO A 186 27.74 27.54 -7.22
C PRO A 186 26.79 26.94 -6.16
N ILE A 187 25.97 27.77 -5.51
CA ILE A 187 25.01 27.35 -4.48
C ILE A 187 23.93 26.46 -5.09
N LEU A 188 23.46 26.80 -6.30
CA LEU A 188 22.44 26.06 -7.02
C LEU A 188 22.93 24.67 -7.46
N VAL A 189 24.16 24.60 -7.97
CA VAL A 189 24.78 23.33 -8.40
C VAL A 189 25.02 22.43 -7.19
N VAL A 190 25.68 22.95 -6.14
CA VAL A 190 25.99 22.18 -4.93
C VAL A 190 24.71 21.78 -4.20
N GLY A 191 23.74 22.70 -4.09
CA GLY A 191 22.49 22.45 -3.40
C GLY A 191 21.61 21.41 -4.10
N ASN A 192 21.48 21.45 -5.43
CA ASN A 192 20.74 20.40 -6.16
C ASN A 192 21.40 19.03 -6.04
N VAL A 193 22.74 18.97 -6.16
CA VAL A 193 23.48 17.71 -5.95
C VAL A 193 23.31 17.20 -4.52
N GLY A 194 23.36 18.10 -3.53
CA GLY A 194 23.14 17.78 -2.12
C GLY A 194 21.73 17.24 -1.85
N ILE A 195 20.70 17.88 -2.41
CA ILE A 195 19.30 17.42 -2.31
C ILE A 195 19.17 16.03 -2.92
N ILE A 196 19.64 15.82 -4.14
CA ILE A 196 19.55 14.51 -4.82
C ILE A 196 20.23 13.41 -3.99
N LEU A 197 21.42 13.67 -3.45
CA LEU A 197 22.18 12.67 -2.70
C LEU A 197 21.56 12.37 -1.32
N LEU A 198 21.21 13.42 -0.57
CA LEU A 198 20.63 13.27 0.77
C LEU A 198 19.23 12.66 0.70
N GLU A 199 18.38 13.19 -0.16
CA GLU A 199 17.01 12.74 -0.28
C GLU A 199 16.91 11.40 -1.00
N GLY A 200 17.73 11.16 -2.03
CA GLY A 200 17.81 9.86 -2.69
C GLY A 200 18.15 8.75 -1.69
N MET A 201 19.10 8.99 -0.77
CA MET A 201 19.42 8.06 0.31
C MET A 201 18.25 7.87 1.28
N LEU A 202 17.58 8.95 1.71
CA LEU A 202 16.43 8.87 2.63
C LEU A 202 15.26 8.11 2.00
N VAL A 203 14.89 8.45 0.76
CA VAL A 203 13.83 7.78 -0.01
C VAL A 203 14.17 6.30 -0.16
N PHE A 204 15.43 5.96 -0.48
CA PHE A 204 15.86 4.58 -0.61
C PHE A 204 15.67 3.76 0.67
N ILE A 205 16.12 4.28 1.82
CA ILE A 205 15.94 3.61 3.12
C ILE A 205 14.46 3.42 3.44
N GLN A 206 13.62 4.41 3.12
CA GLN A 206 12.19 4.34 3.36
C GLN A 206 11.49 3.36 2.42
N ALA A 207 11.87 3.32 1.15
CA ALA A 207 11.36 2.36 0.18
C ALA A 207 11.73 0.92 0.56
N LEU A 208 12.97 0.69 1.01
CA LEU A 208 13.39 -0.62 1.51
C LEU A 208 12.58 -1.07 2.72
N ARG A 209 12.29 -0.16 3.66
CA ARG A 209 11.43 -0.46 4.81
C ARG A 209 10.05 -0.91 4.34
N LEU A 210 9.44 -0.18 3.41
CA LEU A 210 8.14 -0.53 2.89
C LEU A 210 8.15 -1.93 2.23
N HIS A 211 9.15 -2.20 1.39
CA HIS A 211 9.23 -3.46 0.65
C HIS A 211 9.49 -4.66 1.58
N LEU A 212 10.40 -4.53 2.54
CA LEU A 212 10.78 -5.60 3.46
C LEU A 212 9.73 -5.89 4.53
N TYR A 213 9.12 -4.86 5.12
CA TYR A 213 8.19 -5.06 6.23
C TYR A 213 6.75 -5.23 5.80
N GLU A 214 6.35 -4.66 4.67
CA GLU A 214 4.93 -4.59 4.28
C GLU A 214 4.60 -5.45 3.06
N PHE A 215 5.54 -5.63 2.13
CA PHE A 215 5.34 -6.44 0.94
C PHE A 215 5.85 -7.88 1.12
N PHE A 216 7.13 -8.05 1.46
CA PHE A 216 7.75 -9.37 1.59
C PHE A 216 7.10 -10.25 2.66
N THR A 217 6.73 -9.68 3.80
CA THR A 217 6.07 -10.40 4.90
C THR A 217 4.70 -11.00 4.54
N LYS A 218 4.04 -10.54 3.48
CA LYS A 218 2.71 -11.03 3.09
C LYS A 218 2.72 -12.34 2.32
N PHE A 219 3.83 -12.68 1.67
CA PHE A 219 3.92 -13.86 0.81
C PHE A 219 5.09 -14.78 1.17
N TYR A 220 6.14 -14.25 1.80
CA TYR A 220 7.37 -14.98 2.07
C TYR A 220 7.32 -15.60 3.47
N ASP A 221 7.23 -16.93 3.55
CA ASP A 221 7.18 -17.66 4.83
C ASP A 221 8.55 -17.83 5.48
N GLY A 222 9.63 -17.32 4.88
CA GLY A 222 10.99 -17.48 5.42
C GLY A 222 11.54 -18.90 5.35
N VAL A 223 10.78 -19.85 4.80
CA VAL A 223 11.17 -21.27 4.68
C VAL A 223 11.50 -21.62 3.23
N GLY A 224 12.62 -22.34 3.07
CA GLY A 224 13.09 -22.84 1.78
C GLY A 224 14.36 -23.64 1.97
N TYR A 225 14.62 -24.57 1.06
CA TYR A 225 15.92 -25.23 0.99
C TYR A 225 16.80 -24.40 0.06
N GLU A 226 17.97 -23.99 0.55
CA GLU A 226 18.97 -23.38 -0.33
C GLU A 226 19.27 -24.32 -1.49
N PHE A 227 19.22 -23.80 -2.71
CA PHE A 227 19.55 -24.57 -3.89
C PHE A 227 21.03 -24.93 -3.85
N ARG A 228 21.35 -26.12 -3.37
CA ARG A 228 22.69 -26.68 -3.42
C ARG A 228 22.89 -27.30 -4.80
N ARG A 229 23.51 -26.54 -5.71
CA ARG A 229 23.96 -27.08 -6.99
C ARG A 229 24.92 -28.25 -6.71
N ILE A 230 24.83 -29.30 -7.51
CA ILE A 230 25.87 -30.33 -7.55
C ILE A 230 27.15 -29.64 -8.05
N ALA A 231 28.08 -29.33 -7.13
CA ALA A 231 29.38 -28.78 -7.47
C ALA A 231 30.24 -29.90 -8.06
N GLU A 232 30.73 -29.71 -9.27
CA GLU A 232 31.56 -30.70 -9.99
C GLU A 232 33.00 -30.76 -9.43
N GLU A 233 33.42 -29.71 -8.72
CA GLU A 233 34.70 -29.64 -8.02
C GLU A 233 34.47 -29.39 -6.53
N THR A 234 34.74 -30.42 -5.72
CA THR A 234 34.92 -30.27 -4.27
C THR A 234 36.41 -30.10 -3.98
N PRO A 235 36.82 -29.49 -2.84
CA PRO A 235 38.24 -29.34 -2.49
C PRO A 235 39.04 -30.64 -2.46
N PHE A 236 38.36 -31.80 -2.40
CA PHE A 236 38.97 -33.13 -2.25
C PHE A 236 38.72 -34.09 -3.41
N ALA A 237 37.87 -33.75 -4.39
CA ALA A 237 37.62 -34.59 -5.55
C ALA A 237 37.03 -33.82 -6.74
N ARG A 238 37.61 -34.09 -7.92
CA ARG A 238 37.07 -33.73 -9.23
C ARG A 238 36.19 -34.87 -9.72
N VAL A 239 34.89 -34.64 -9.85
CA VAL A 239 33.97 -35.64 -10.38
C VAL A 239 34.06 -35.59 -11.91
N ILE A 240 34.68 -36.60 -12.51
CA ILE A 240 34.70 -36.76 -13.97
C ILE A 240 33.38 -37.40 -14.38
N ILE A 241 32.42 -36.58 -14.80
CA ILE A 241 31.18 -37.08 -15.40
C ILE A 241 31.51 -37.53 -16.83
N GLY A 242 31.79 -38.82 -16.99
CA GLY A 242 31.98 -39.45 -18.29
C GLY A 242 30.67 -39.41 -19.09
N ARG A 243 30.61 -38.53 -20.09
CA ARG A 243 29.64 -38.60 -21.18
C ARG A 243 29.93 -39.87 -21.99
N ARG A 244 29.01 -40.83 -22.01
CA ARG A 244 28.86 -41.73 -23.16
C ARG A 244 27.99 -41.05 -24.20
#